data_AF-A0A954ZGL3-F1
#
_entry.id   AF-A0A954ZGL3-F1
#
_cell.length_a   1.000
_cell.length_b   1.000
_cell.length_c   1.000
_cell.angle_alpha   90.00
_cell.angle_beta   90.00
_cell.angle_gamma   90.00
#
_symmetry.space_group_name_H-M   'P 1'
#
loop_
_entity.id
_entity.type
_entity.pdbx_description
1 polymer ?
#
loop_
_entity_poly.entity_id
_entity_poly.type
_entity_poly.pdbx_seq_one_letter_code
_entity_poly.pdbx_strand_id
1 'polypeptide(L)'
;MKRTTPLYGMSGGLDAIEIEIIPPIVSEVTAKSFELWHAGSQVAFTEPVDDVHGDGRVFRIELSQPVLSGGTFALIAEPLQSYGVQPLQNKEGTTYYGERVTEAFEVVTSSATGVYATTFDETSTSQMRGWSFEVGDFDIVSQAMGTNESSVLRIASGGASAAATLQVDLAEAAGQSNLSLDFRLGLLEDASSWFDVEISGDSEKWVTVFTSPITSADGHYQFDFDGSLAAVGIALDEDVFVRWAFDLPGLSTAVWLDDVRIGPFDAIGPDVHAIELIADPASPHSYARVEFDEIVGEISTNDIAVFGPSGEVIEIVDATRERDDRSVYTLELDQRADDAGVYSVLVSSSVRDVFGNQFNPGHGVVNGRSSIERIVVPARYRNILAR
;
A
#
# COMPACT_ATOMS: atom_id res chain seq x y z
N MET A 1 7.28 16.11 -22.78
CA MET A 1 6.93 15.31 -21.59
C MET A 1 8.19 15.24 -20.76
N LYS A 2 8.12 15.55 -19.46
CA LYS A 2 9.31 15.62 -18.60
C LYS A 2 9.32 14.54 -17.53
N ARG A 3 8.14 14.10 -17.10
CA ARG A 3 7.98 13.13 -16.02
C ARG A 3 6.66 12.37 -16.18
N THR A 4 6.75 11.05 -16.05
CA THR A 4 5.61 10.14 -15.92
C THR A 4 5.72 9.47 -14.56
N THR A 5 4.69 9.61 -13.73
CA THR A 5 4.63 9.00 -12.40
C THR A 5 3.50 7.96 -12.39
N PRO A 6 3.79 6.65 -12.24
CA PRO A 6 2.75 5.66 -12.03
C PRO A 6 2.13 5.84 -10.64
N LEU A 7 0.80 5.73 -10.57
CA LEU A 7 0.03 5.74 -9.34
C LEU A 7 -0.62 4.36 -9.17
N TYR A 8 -0.27 3.69 -8.07
CA TYR A 8 -0.76 2.35 -7.78
C TYR A 8 -2.02 2.39 -6.93
N GLY A 9 -2.92 1.45 -7.21
CA GLY A 9 -4.16 1.24 -6.49
C GLY A 9 -3.99 0.46 -5.20
N MET A 10 -5.06 0.43 -4.41
CA MET A 10 -5.15 -0.46 -3.25
C MET A 10 -5.06 -1.96 -3.65
N SER A 11 -5.31 -2.28 -4.93
CA SER A 11 -5.19 -3.63 -5.48
C SER A 11 -3.75 -4.06 -5.81
N GLY A 12 -2.76 -3.17 -5.65
CA GLY A 12 -1.38 -3.40 -6.09
C GLY A 12 -1.17 -3.31 -7.62
N GLY A 13 -2.25 -3.02 -8.37
CA GLY A 13 -2.20 -2.71 -9.80
C GLY A 13 -1.86 -1.25 -10.08
N LEU A 14 -1.44 -0.96 -11.31
CA LEU A 14 -1.41 0.42 -11.79
C LEU A 14 -2.87 0.90 -11.96
N ASP A 15 -3.25 1.96 -11.26
CA ASP A 15 -4.61 2.52 -11.30
C ASP A 15 -4.66 3.84 -12.06
N ALA A 16 -3.59 4.65 -11.98
CA ALA A 16 -3.50 5.91 -12.68
C ALA A 16 -2.06 6.27 -13.06
N ILE A 17 -1.91 7.25 -13.93
CA ILE A 17 -0.63 7.80 -14.35
C ILE A 17 -0.73 9.33 -14.32
N GLU A 18 0.23 9.98 -13.67
CA GLU A 18 0.41 11.43 -13.74
C GLU A 18 1.49 11.81 -14.75
N ILE A 19 1.19 12.78 -15.59
CA ILE A 19 2.06 13.25 -16.68
C ILE A 19 2.28 14.73 -16.53
N GLU A 20 3.53 15.14 -16.31
CA GLU A 20 3.91 16.55 -16.26
C GLU A 20 4.42 17.03 -17.64
N ILE A 21 3.75 18.05 -18.19
CA ILE A 21 4.14 18.74 -19.42
C ILE A 21 4.58 20.17 -19.09
N ILE A 22 5.88 20.45 -19.28
CA ILE A 22 6.45 21.80 -19.11
C ILE A 22 6.47 22.55 -20.46
N PRO A 23 6.08 23.84 -20.50
CA PRO A 23 6.18 24.71 -21.68
C PRO A 23 7.60 24.80 -22.26
N PRO A 24 7.76 25.21 -23.54
CA PRO A 24 6.82 25.94 -24.39
C PRO A 24 5.87 25.02 -25.20
N ILE A 25 5.85 23.74 -24.87
CA ILE A 25 5.21 22.69 -25.65
C ILE A 25 3.69 22.70 -25.38
N VAL A 26 2.98 23.43 -26.26
CA VAL A 26 1.54 23.41 -26.61
C VAL A 26 0.53 24.00 -25.61
N SER A 27 -0.18 25.02 -26.08
CA SER A 27 -1.47 25.49 -25.53
C SER A 27 -2.66 24.58 -25.86
N GLU A 28 -2.44 23.43 -26.52
CA GLU A 28 -3.50 22.59 -27.12
C GLU A 28 -3.27 21.07 -26.95
N VAL A 29 -2.71 20.62 -25.82
CA VAL A 29 -2.84 19.20 -25.43
C VAL A 29 -4.21 19.03 -24.79
N THR A 30 -5.03 18.13 -25.32
CA THR A 30 -6.34 17.76 -24.72
C THR A 30 -6.32 16.29 -24.36
N ALA A 31 -7.24 15.88 -23.46
CA ALA A 31 -7.51 14.49 -23.09
C ALA A 31 -7.52 13.48 -24.26
N LYS A 32 -7.90 13.91 -25.46
CA LYS A 32 -8.00 13.06 -26.68
C LYS A 32 -6.68 12.79 -27.39
N SER A 33 -5.57 13.33 -26.89
CA SER A 33 -4.24 13.23 -27.51
C SER A 33 -3.40 12.07 -26.99
N PHE A 34 -3.88 11.32 -26.00
CA PHE A 34 -3.10 10.26 -25.37
C PHE A 34 -3.50 8.87 -25.87
N GLU A 35 -2.52 8.01 -26.07
CA GLU A 35 -2.69 6.56 -26.14
C GLU A 35 -1.75 5.90 -25.15
N LEU A 36 -2.27 4.98 -24.37
CA LEU A 36 -1.46 4.14 -23.48
C LEU A 36 -1.41 2.74 -24.04
N TRP A 37 -0.21 2.17 -24.17
CA TRP A 37 0.00 0.83 -24.71
C TRP A 37 0.78 -0.04 -23.73
N HIS A 38 0.38 -1.31 -23.61
CA HIS A 38 1.02 -2.35 -22.82
C HIS A 38 1.03 -3.67 -23.57
N ALA A 39 2.17 -4.37 -23.60
CA ALA A 39 2.33 -5.68 -24.26
C ALA A 39 1.76 -5.74 -25.71
N GLY A 40 1.83 -4.63 -26.46
CA GLY A 40 1.32 -4.54 -27.82
C GLY A 40 -0.19 -4.32 -27.96
N SER A 41 -0.91 -4.07 -26.86
CA SER A 41 -2.34 -3.72 -26.84
C SER A 41 -2.56 -2.33 -26.23
N GLN A 42 -3.58 -1.62 -26.72
CA GLN A 42 -3.97 -0.32 -26.16
C GLN A 42 -4.74 -0.53 -24.84
N VAL A 43 -4.36 0.21 -23.80
CA VAL A 43 -5.01 0.21 -22.48
C VAL A 43 -6.10 1.26 -22.45
N ALA A 44 -7.29 0.89 -21.97
CA ALA A 44 -8.41 1.81 -21.84
C ALA A 44 -8.28 2.67 -20.57
N PHE A 45 -8.59 3.95 -20.68
CA PHE A 45 -8.56 4.92 -19.59
C PHE A 45 -9.75 5.88 -19.69
N THR A 46 -10.17 6.45 -18.57
CA THR A 46 -11.19 7.50 -18.51
C THR A 46 -10.61 8.84 -18.96
N GLU A 47 -11.45 9.79 -19.41
CA GLU A 47 -10.94 11.05 -19.96
C GLU A 47 -9.97 11.74 -18.99
N PRO A 48 -8.73 12.05 -19.44
CA PRO A 48 -7.72 12.68 -18.59
C PRO A 48 -8.24 13.95 -17.92
N VAL A 49 -7.98 14.08 -16.63
CA VAL A 49 -8.27 15.30 -15.86
C VAL A 49 -7.09 16.26 -16.04
N ASP A 50 -7.35 17.45 -16.58
CA ASP A 50 -6.37 18.54 -16.73
C ASP A 50 -6.28 19.29 -15.39
N ASP A 51 -5.13 19.19 -14.72
CA ASP A 51 -4.82 19.98 -13.53
C ASP A 51 -3.67 20.95 -13.81
N VAL A 52 -3.85 22.21 -13.42
CA VAL A 52 -2.92 23.30 -13.76
C VAL A 52 -2.07 23.60 -12.53
N HIS A 53 -0.85 23.06 -12.51
CA HIS A 53 0.15 23.34 -11.48
C HIS A 53 1.25 24.30 -11.99
N GLY A 54 1.17 25.57 -11.59
CA GLY A 54 2.22 26.57 -11.83
C GLY A 54 2.44 26.87 -13.31
N ASP A 55 3.70 26.80 -13.76
CA ASP A 55 4.08 27.02 -15.16
C ASP A 55 3.85 25.76 -16.03
N GLY A 56 3.44 24.62 -15.47
CA GLY A 56 3.21 23.36 -16.19
C GLY A 56 1.73 22.95 -16.26
N ARG A 57 1.43 21.96 -17.10
CA ARG A 57 0.16 21.22 -17.04
C ARG A 57 0.43 19.80 -16.58
N VAL A 58 -0.36 19.31 -15.62
CA VAL A 58 -0.34 17.93 -15.17
C VAL A 58 -1.60 17.26 -15.68
N PHE A 59 -1.45 16.17 -16.42
CA PHE A 59 -2.57 15.33 -16.82
C PHE A 59 -2.59 14.10 -15.94
N ARG A 60 -3.70 13.87 -15.25
CA ARG A 60 -3.96 12.61 -14.56
C ARG A 60 -4.81 11.73 -15.45
N ILE A 61 -4.30 10.54 -15.76
CA ILE A 61 -4.98 9.52 -16.55
C ILE A 61 -5.37 8.39 -15.60
N GLU A 62 -6.67 8.20 -15.37
CA GLU A 62 -7.18 7.07 -14.60
C GLU A 62 -7.50 5.90 -15.53
N LEU A 63 -7.03 4.71 -15.18
CA LEU A 63 -7.26 3.52 -15.98
C LEU A 63 -8.67 3.02 -15.72
N SER A 64 -9.35 2.55 -16.76
CA SER A 64 -10.73 2.06 -16.61
C SER A 64 -10.79 0.74 -15.84
N GLN A 65 -9.67 0.03 -15.79
CA GLN A 65 -9.42 -1.13 -14.93
C GLN A 65 -7.94 -1.13 -14.50
N PRO A 66 -7.63 -1.60 -13.28
CA PRO A 66 -6.25 -1.75 -12.82
C PRO A 66 -5.46 -2.66 -13.77
N VAL A 67 -4.25 -2.26 -14.13
CA VAL A 67 -3.34 -3.14 -14.87
C VAL A 67 -2.46 -3.88 -13.87
N LEU A 68 -2.72 -5.18 -13.75
CA LEU A 68 -2.08 -6.07 -12.76
C LEU A 68 -0.78 -6.72 -13.26
N SER A 69 -0.46 -6.56 -14.55
CA SER A 69 0.76 -7.11 -15.16
C SER A 69 1.81 -6.04 -15.36
N GLY A 70 3.02 -6.31 -14.86
CA GLY A 70 4.15 -5.40 -15.00
C GLY A 70 4.67 -5.36 -16.42
N GLY A 71 5.48 -4.35 -16.73
CA GLY A 71 6.18 -4.27 -18.01
C GLY A 71 6.41 -2.85 -18.51
N THR A 72 6.88 -2.75 -19.74
CA THR A 72 7.11 -1.46 -20.39
C THR A 72 5.80 -0.93 -20.96
N PHE A 73 5.36 0.21 -20.44
CA PHE A 73 4.26 0.95 -20.99
C PHE A 73 4.80 2.01 -21.95
N ALA A 74 4.10 2.19 -23.07
CA ALA A 74 4.38 3.28 -23.99
C ALA A 74 3.22 4.27 -23.92
N LEU A 75 3.53 5.49 -23.48
CA LEU A 75 2.62 6.61 -23.58
C LEU A 75 2.94 7.37 -24.86
N ILE A 76 1.94 7.48 -25.72
CA ILE A 76 2.02 8.24 -26.97
C ILE A 76 1.15 9.47 -26.80
N ALA A 77 1.74 10.64 -26.97
CA ALA A 77 1.01 11.89 -27.10
C ALA A 77 1.06 12.34 -28.56
N GLU A 78 -0.09 12.31 -29.25
CA GLU A 78 -0.22 12.85 -30.59
C GLU A 78 -0.75 14.29 -30.54
N PRO A 79 -0.05 15.25 -31.14
CA PRO A 79 -0.60 16.60 -31.27
C PRO A 79 -1.82 16.53 -32.18
N LEU A 80 -2.94 17.12 -31.73
CA LEU A 80 -4.14 17.26 -32.55
C LEU A 80 -3.79 18.02 -33.84
N GLN A 81 -3.69 17.32 -34.96
CA GLN A 81 -3.75 17.97 -36.26
C GLN A 81 -5.22 18.34 -36.52
N SER A 82 -5.67 19.46 -35.95
CA SER A 82 -6.88 20.08 -36.45
C SER A 82 -6.62 20.50 -37.91
N TYR A 83 -7.37 19.91 -38.84
CA TYR A 83 -7.37 20.26 -40.26
C TYR A 83 -7.57 21.78 -40.40
N GLY A 84 -6.49 22.54 -40.65
CA GLY A 84 -6.54 23.98 -40.93
C GLY A 84 -5.67 24.91 -40.08
N VAL A 85 -4.93 24.43 -39.07
CA VAL A 85 -4.05 25.31 -38.28
C VAL A 85 -2.67 25.45 -38.93
N GLN A 86 -2.22 26.69 -39.07
CA GLN A 86 -0.90 27.04 -39.59
C GLN A 86 0.20 26.51 -38.65
N PRO A 87 1.34 26.02 -39.18
CA PRO A 87 2.45 25.60 -38.35
C PRO A 87 2.90 26.71 -37.39
N LEU A 88 3.20 26.38 -36.14
CA LEU A 88 3.76 27.35 -35.20
C LEU A 88 5.18 27.71 -35.62
N GLN A 89 5.47 29.00 -35.76
CA GLN A 89 6.82 29.52 -35.97
C GLN A 89 7.30 30.24 -34.71
N ASN A 90 8.52 29.94 -34.26
CA ASN A 90 9.15 30.80 -33.26
C ASN A 90 9.52 32.17 -33.88
N LYS A 91 10.00 33.10 -33.05
CA LYS A 91 10.45 34.44 -33.49
C LYS A 91 11.59 34.40 -34.52
N GLU A 92 12.23 33.25 -34.71
CA GLU A 92 13.33 33.02 -35.65
C GLU A 92 12.86 32.35 -36.95
N GLY A 93 11.55 32.10 -37.12
CA GLY A 93 10.97 31.49 -38.31
C GLY A 93 11.12 29.97 -38.40
N THR A 94 11.54 29.31 -37.32
CA THR A 94 11.61 27.84 -37.26
C THR A 94 10.21 27.28 -37.10
N THR A 95 9.78 26.47 -38.06
CA THR A 95 8.49 25.81 -38.06
C THR A 95 8.52 24.55 -37.20
N TYR A 96 7.63 24.47 -36.20
CA TYR A 96 7.41 23.27 -35.40
C TYR A 96 6.18 22.53 -35.93
N TYR A 97 6.41 21.37 -36.51
CA TYR A 97 5.36 20.36 -36.68
C TYR A 97 5.36 19.57 -35.38
N GLY A 98 4.22 19.51 -34.68
CA GLY A 98 4.15 18.80 -33.41
C GLY A 98 4.73 17.39 -33.58
N GLU A 99 5.84 17.11 -32.92
CA GLU A 99 6.46 15.79 -32.96
C GLU A 99 5.62 14.86 -32.09
N ARG A 100 5.36 13.65 -32.60
CA ARG A 100 4.85 12.56 -31.79
C ARG A 100 5.87 12.28 -30.70
N VAL A 101 5.48 12.51 -29.44
CA VAL A 101 6.32 12.17 -28.30
C VAL A 101 5.91 10.78 -27.85
N THR A 102 6.88 9.87 -27.82
CA THR A 102 6.72 8.53 -27.24
C THR A 102 7.66 8.46 -26.05
N GLU A 103 7.10 8.28 -24.86
CA GLU A 103 7.88 8.02 -23.65
C GLU A 103 7.57 6.60 -23.19
N ALA A 104 8.62 5.80 -23.08
CA ALA A 104 8.52 4.48 -22.47
C ALA A 104 8.84 4.64 -20.99
N PHE A 105 7.98 4.11 -20.14
CA PHE A 105 8.25 4.02 -18.71
C PHE A 105 8.04 2.58 -18.27
N GLU A 106 8.88 2.13 -17.35
CA GLU A 106 8.68 0.84 -16.71
C GLU A 106 7.70 1.03 -15.57
N VAL A 107 6.58 0.34 -15.69
CA VAL A 107 5.75 0.08 -14.53
C VAL A 107 6.25 -1.23 -13.98
N VAL A 108 7.07 -1.12 -12.94
CA VAL A 108 7.29 -2.22 -12.03
C VAL A 108 6.00 -2.32 -11.23
N THR A 109 4.96 -2.94 -11.81
CA THR A 109 4.03 -3.61 -10.92
C THR A 109 4.91 -4.69 -10.29
N SER A 110 4.93 -4.79 -8.96
CA SER A 110 5.12 -6.12 -8.41
C SER A 110 4.13 -6.97 -9.18
N SER A 111 4.60 -7.93 -9.95
CA SER A 111 3.74 -8.94 -10.50
C SER A 111 3.17 -9.69 -9.30
N ALA A 112 2.16 -9.12 -8.65
CA ALA A 112 1.20 -9.84 -7.87
C ALA A 112 0.26 -10.57 -8.85
N THR A 113 0.83 -11.27 -9.83
CA THR A 113 0.37 -12.63 -10.07
C THR A 113 0.73 -13.39 -8.80
N GLY A 114 -0.08 -13.18 -7.76
CA GLY A 114 -0.11 -14.08 -6.65
C GLY A 114 -0.36 -15.47 -7.21
N VAL A 115 0.20 -16.49 -6.57
CA VAL A 115 -0.18 -17.88 -6.86
C VAL A 115 -1.70 -18.03 -6.68
N TYR A 116 -2.29 -17.22 -5.79
CA TYR A 116 -3.72 -17.09 -5.60
C TYR A 116 -4.13 -15.66 -5.27
N ALA A 117 -5.30 -15.22 -5.77
CA ALA A 117 -5.95 -13.98 -5.34
C ALA A 117 -7.47 -14.08 -5.51
N THR A 118 -8.24 -13.57 -4.55
CA THR A 118 -9.69 -13.33 -4.69
C THR A 118 -10.12 -12.07 -3.94
N THR A 119 -11.05 -11.34 -4.56
CA THR A 119 -11.79 -10.18 -4.04
C THR A 119 -13.25 -10.53 -3.76
N PHE A 120 -13.59 -11.83 -3.81
CA PHE A 120 -14.94 -12.36 -3.66
C PHE A 120 -16.01 -11.70 -4.56
N ASP A 121 -15.63 -11.26 -5.76
CA ASP A 121 -16.54 -10.67 -6.75
C ASP A 121 -17.48 -11.70 -7.42
N GLU A 122 -17.45 -12.97 -7.00
CA GLU A 122 -18.40 -13.98 -7.43
C GLU A 122 -19.82 -13.71 -6.93
N THR A 123 -20.81 -14.22 -7.64
CA THR A 123 -22.22 -14.05 -7.25
C THR A 123 -22.69 -15.04 -6.18
N SER A 124 -21.89 -16.07 -5.86
CA SER A 124 -22.20 -17.07 -4.83
C SER A 124 -20.98 -17.90 -4.44
N THR A 125 -21.00 -18.46 -3.24
CA THR A 125 -19.97 -19.37 -2.71
C THR A 125 -19.78 -20.66 -3.53
N SER A 126 -20.82 -21.10 -4.25
CA SER A 126 -20.75 -22.29 -5.13
C SER A 126 -19.83 -22.13 -6.35
N GLN A 127 -19.45 -20.89 -6.68
CA GLN A 127 -18.57 -20.57 -7.81
C GLN A 127 -17.10 -20.47 -7.40
N MET A 128 -16.83 -20.41 -6.10
CA MET A 128 -15.49 -20.20 -5.55
C MET A 128 -14.67 -21.49 -5.63
N ARG A 129 -13.74 -21.53 -6.59
CA ARG A 129 -12.86 -22.69 -6.78
C ARG A 129 -11.84 -22.79 -5.66
N GLY A 130 -11.57 -24.01 -5.20
CA GLY A 130 -10.62 -24.27 -4.10
C GLY A 130 -11.19 -23.98 -2.71
N TRP A 131 -12.35 -23.35 -2.61
CA TRP A 131 -12.98 -23.05 -1.32
C TRP A 131 -13.92 -24.17 -0.88
N SER A 132 -13.88 -24.45 0.42
CA SER A 132 -14.84 -25.28 1.13
C SER A 132 -15.23 -24.61 2.44
N PHE A 133 -16.44 -24.91 2.90
CA PHE A 133 -17.04 -24.23 4.03
C PHE A 133 -17.59 -25.25 5.02
N GLU A 134 -17.26 -25.08 6.29
CA GLU A 134 -17.70 -25.94 7.39
C GLU A 134 -18.52 -25.12 8.37
N VAL A 135 -19.69 -25.66 8.75
CA VAL A 135 -20.57 -25.16 9.82
C VAL A 135 -20.84 -23.65 9.74
N GLY A 136 -22.01 -23.26 9.24
CA GLY A 136 -22.42 -21.86 9.21
C GLY A 136 -23.21 -21.50 7.98
N ASP A 137 -23.47 -20.21 7.86
CA ASP A 137 -24.06 -19.50 6.73
C ASP A 137 -22.96 -18.69 6.06
N PHE A 138 -22.68 -19.03 4.80
CA PHE A 138 -21.63 -18.43 3.98
C PHE A 138 -22.27 -17.87 2.73
N ASP A 139 -22.10 -16.57 2.50
CA ASP A 139 -22.67 -15.89 1.34
C ASP A 139 -21.76 -14.77 0.86
N ILE A 140 -21.90 -14.38 -0.41
CA ILE A 140 -21.24 -13.18 -0.91
C ILE A 140 -22.20 -12.00 -0.73
N VAL A 141 -21.75 -10.99 0.00
CA VAL A 141 -22.56 -9.79 0.28
C VAL A 141 -21.79 -8.53 -0.09
N SER A 142 -22.52 -7.46 -0.39
CA SER A 142 -21.91 -6.13 -0.50
C SER A 142 -21.71 -5.55 0.89
N GLN A 143 -20.48 -5.14 1.19
CA GLN A 143 -20.11 -4.50 2.44
C GLN A 143 -19.49 -3.13 2.18
N ALA A 144 -19.93 -2.13 2.96
CA ALA A 144 -19.33 -0.81 2.93
C ALA A 144 -17.95 -0.86 3.62
N MET A 145 -16.92 -0.55 2.84
CA MET A 145 -15.51 -0.49 3.23
C MET A 145 -15.04 0.97 3.07
N GLY A 146 -15.28 1.78 4.11
CA GLY A 146 -15.03 3.22 4.06
C GLY A 146 -16.03 3.94 3.13
N THR A 147 -15.55 4.56 2.04
CA THR A 147 -16.39 5.26 1.05
C THR A 147 -16.84 4.37 -0.11
N ASN A 148 -16.36 3.13 -0.19
CA ASN A 148 -16.63 2.20 -1.29
C ASN A 148 -17.47 1.00 -0.80
N GLU A 149 -18.20 0.38 -1.71
CA GLU A 149 -18.81 -0.95 -1.48
C GLU A 149 -17.92 -2.02 -2.16
N SER A 150 -17.59 -3.08 -1.43
CA SER A 150 -16.87 -4.26 -1.94
C SER A 150 -17.74 -5.50 -1.78
N SER A 151 -17.55 -6.50 -2.66
CA SER A 151 -18.10 -7.84 -2.47
C SER A 151 -17.22 -8.56 -1.45
N VAL A 152 -17.81 -9.15 -0.40
CA VAL A 152 -17.06 -9.85 0.64
C VAL A 152 -17.67 -11.21 0.94
N LEU A 153 -16.84 -12.15 1.40
CA LEU A 153 -17.36 -13.39 1.96
C LEU A 153 -17.88 -13.12 3.38
N ARG A 154 -19.20 -13.12 3.55
CA ARG A 154 -19.86 -13.11 4.86
C ARG A 154 -19.85 -14.51 5.46
N ILE A 155 -19.46 -14.59 6.73
CA ILE A 155 -19.47 -15.81 7.54
C ILE A 155 -20.27 -15.55 8.81
N ALA A 156 -21.34 -16.31 9.00
CA ALA A 156 -22.15 -16.29 10.21
C ALA A 156 -22.42 -17.72 10.67
N SER A 157 -22.52 -17.99 11.97
CA SER A 157 -22.68 -19.37 12.46
C SER A 157 -23.88 -19.59 13.38
N GLY A 158 -24.55 -18.52 13.81
CA GLY A 158 -25.63 -18.60 14.79
C GLY A 158 -25.16 -19.14 16.15
N GLY A 159 -23.97 -18.75 16.62
CA GLY A 159 -23.45 -19.16 17.94
C GLY A 159 -22.58 -20.42 17.93
N ALA A 160 -22.10 -20.85 16.76
CA ALA A 160 -21.22 -22.01 16.59
C ALA A 160 -19.84 -21.61 16.05
N SER A 161 -18.89 -22.54 16.01
CA SER A 161 -17.65 -22.33 15.26
C SER A 161 -17.92 -22.51 13.76
N ALA A 162 -17.32 -21.68 12.93
CA ALA A 162 -17.39 -21.75 11.47
C ALA A 162 -16.00 -21.82 10.87
N ALA A 163 -15.83 -22.39 9.68
CA ALA A 163 -14.56 -22.34 8.99
C ALA A 163 -14.70 -22.19 7.48
N ALA A 164 -13.86 -21.33 6.90
CA ALA A 164 -13.65 -21.23 5.46
C ALA A 164 -12.25 -21.77 5.14
N THR A 165 -12.15 -22.70 4.20
CA THR A 165 -10.90 -23.37 3.84
C THR A 165 -10.62 -23.16 2.36
N LEU A 166 -9.42 -22.67 2.06
CA LEU A 166 -8.87 -22.56 0.71
C LEU A 166 -7.83 -23.67 0.49
N GLN A 167 -8.01 -24.46 -0.57
CA GLN A 167 -6.96 -25.27 -1.17
C GLN A 167 -6.28 -24.49 -2.29
N VAL A 168 -4.96 -24.42 -2.25
CA VAL A 168 -4.13 -23.73 -3.24
C VAL A 168 -3.02 -24.66 -3.74
N ASP A 169 -2.83 -24.67 -5.06
CA ASP A 169 -1.70 -25.35 -5.70
C ASP A 169 -0.50 -24.39 -5.72
N LEU A 170 0.53 -24.73 -4.95
CA LEU A 170 1.79 -23.99 -4.84
C LEU A 170 2.95 -24.76 -5.49
N ALA A 171 2.70 -25.79 -6.30
CA ALA A 171 3.76 -26.60 -6.89
C ALA A 171 4.70 -25.77 -7.78
N GLU A 172 4.19 -24.76 -8.47
CA GLU A 172 5.01 -23.82 -9.26
C GLU A 172 5.82 -22.85 -8.40
N ALA A 173 5.44 -22.69 -7.14
CA ALA A 173 6.16 -21.92 -6.14
C ALA A 173 7.18 -22.76 -5.34
N ALA A 174 7.35 -24.04 -5.67
CA ALA A 174 8.30 -24.91 -5.00
C ALA A 174 9.72 -24.34 -4.98
N GLY A 175 10.24 -24.09 -3.78
CA GLY A 175 11.57 -23.52 -3.55
C GLY A 175 11.67 -22.00 -3.73
N GLN A 176 10.56 -21.30 -3.99
CA GLN A 176 10.50 -19.86 -3.81
C GLN A 176 10.57 -19.52 -2.32
N SER A 177 11.08 -18.32 -2.04
CA SER A 177 11.07 -17.71 -0.72
C SER A 177 10.30 -16.40 -0.75
N ASN A 178 9.82 -15.92 0.39
CA ASN A 178 9.05 -14.69 0.53
C ASN A 178 7.66 -14.80 -0.13
N LEU A 179 6.98 -15.91 0.08
CA LEU A 179 5.55 -16.01 -0.19
C LEU A 179 4.80 -15.38 0.98
N SER A 180 3.97 -14.39 0.66
CA SER A 180 3.10 -13.75 1.63
C SER A 180 1.69 -14.32 1.54
N LEU A 181 1.02 -14.50 2.68
CA LEU A 181 -0.44 -14.63 2.76
C LEU A 181 -0.96 -13.30 3.30
N ASP A 182 -1.88 -12.68 2.58
CA ASP A 182 -2.46 -11.38 2.91
C ASP A 182 -4.00 -11.46 2.79
N PHE A 183 -4.71 -10.86 3.73
CA PHE A 183 -6.18 -10.78 3.68
C PHE A 183 -6.73 -9.68 4.59
N ARG A 184 -7.99 -9.34 4.36
CA ARG A 184 -8.76 -8.43 5.22
C ARG A 184 -9.86 -9.18 5.94
N LEU A 185 -10.08 -8.83 7.19
CA LEU A 185 -11.10 -9.45 8.04
C LEU A 185 -11.70 -8.42 8.99
N GLY A 186 -13.02 -8.43 9.14
CA GLY A 186 -13.70 -7.53 10.07
C GLY A 186 -15.03 -8.05 10.58
N LEU A 187 -15.58 -7.33 11.55
CA LEU A 187 -16.92 -7.58 12.08
C LEU A 187 -17.99 -6.95 11.16
N LEU A 188 -19.05 -7.70 10.87
CA LEU A 188 -20.28 -7.16 10.27
C LEU A 188 -21.26 -6.68 11.35
N GLU A 189 -21.24 -7.29 12.53
CA GLU A 189 -22.12 -6.95 13.65
C GLU A 189 -21.33 -6.83 14.96
N ASP A 190 -21.85 -6.00 15.89
CA ASP A 190 -21.21 -5.69 17.17
C ASP A 190 -21.17 -6.89 18.12
N ALA A 191 -20.22 -7.80 17.90
CA ALA A 191 -19.92 -8.90 18.81
C ALA A 191 -18.43 -9.26 18.78
N SER A 192 -17.83 -9.39 19.97
CA SER A 192 -16.47 -9.91 20.10
C SER A 192 -16.43 -11.35 19.57
N SER A 193 -15.51 -11.56 18.64
CA SER A 193 -15.28 -12.86 17.99
C SER A 193 -13.80 -13.16 17.99
N TRP A 194 -13.44 -14.40 17.74
CA TRP A 194 -12.06 -14.83 17.57
C TRP A 194 -11.91 -15.55 16.25
N PHE A 195 -10.70 -15.50 15.70
CA PHE A 195 -10.34 -16.34 14.60
C PHE A 195 -8.94 -16.91 14.76
N ASP A 196 -8.77 -18.06 14.16
CA ASP A 196 -7.51 -18.73 13.95
C ASP A 196 -7.20 -18.77 12.45
N VAL A 197 -5.94 -18.59 12.10
CA VAL A 197 -5.40 -18.99 10.79
C VAL A 197 -4.68 -20.30 10.99
N GLU A 198 -5.10 -21.31 10.26
CA GLU A 198 -4.55 -22.65 10.32
C GLU A 198 -4.07 -23.09 8.94
N ILE A 199 -2.99 -23.88 8.93
CA ILE A 199 -2.40 -24.43 7.70
C ILE A 199 -2.36 -25.95 7.76
N SER A 200 -2.45 -26.58 6.59
CA SER A 200 -2.33 -28.03 6.43
C SER A 200 -1.71 -28.37 5.07
N GLY A 201 -1.02 -29.51 4.99
CA GLY A 201 -0.58 -30.12 3.73
C GLY A 201 -1.37 -31.39 3.37
N ASP A 202 -2.39 -31.74 4.16
CA ASP A 202 -3.18 -32.97 3.95
C ASP A 202 -4.68 -32.80 4.21
N SER A 203 -5.14 -31.59 4.59
CA SER A 203 -6.51 -31.26 5.04
C SER A 203 -7.01 -31.99 6.29
N GLU A 204 -6.21 -32.90 6.87
CA GLU A 204 -6.57 -33.69 8.05
C GLU A 204 -5.93 -33.15 9.32
N LYS A 205 -4.65 -32.74 9.22
CA LYS A 205 -3.86 -32.19 10.33
C LYS A 205 -3.68 -30.71 10.13
N TRP A 206 -4.19 -29.96 11.09
CA TRP A 206 -4.17 -28.51 11.08
C TRP A 206 -3.19 -28.00 12.12
N VAL A 207 -2.41 -26.99 11.73
CA VAL A 207 -1.54 -26.25 12.64
C VAL A 207 -1.98 -24.80 12.66
N THR A 208 -2.36 -24.30 13.83
CA THR A 208 -2.66 -22.89 14.05
C THR A 208 -1.37 -22.07 13.97
N VAL A 209 -1.30 -21.15 13.02
CA VAL A 209 -0.18 -20.20 12.87
C VAL A 209 -0.49 -18.85 13.50
N PHE A 210 -1.78 -18.56 13.75
CA PHE A 210 -2.21 -17.32 14.37
C PHE A 210 -3.55 -17.48 15.06
N THR A 211 -3.71 -16.75 16.16
CA THR A 211 -4.97 -16.59 16.89
C THR A 211 -5.11 -15.12 17.26
N SER A 212 -6.25 -14.52 16.95
CA SER A 212 -6.53 -13.14 17.35
C SER A 212 -8.01 -12.91 17.62
N PRO A 213 -8.35 -12.03 18.57
CA PRO A 213 -9.70 -11.48 18.59
C PRO A 213 -9.93 -10.64 17.33
N ILE A 214 -11.16 -10.62 16.84
CA ILE A 214 -11.63 -9.69 15.82
C ILE A 214 -12.20 -8.48 16.57
N THR A 215 -11.42 -7.39 16.61
CA THR A 215 -11.77 -6.20 17.40
C THR A 215 -12.10 -4.97 16.56
N SER A 216 -11.85 -5.01 15.25
CA SER A 216 -12.12 -3.90 14.33
C SER A 216 -13.19 -4.30 13.30
N ALA A 217 -13.84 -3.27 12.74
CA ALA A 217 -14.70 -3.43 11.58
C ALA A 217 -13.91 -3.74 10.29
N ASP A 218 -12.59 -3.51 10.30
CA ASP A 218 -11.67 -3.70 9.18
C ASP A 218 -10.25 -3.92 9.75
N GLY A 219 -9.73 -5.13 9.60
CA GLY A 219 -8.37 -5.51 9.99
C GLY A 219 -7.64 -6.06 8.78
N HIS A 220 -6.37 -5.69 8.62
CA HIS A 220 -5.50 -6.13 7.53
C HIS A 220 -4.42 -7.05 8.13
N TYR A 221 -4.39 -8.30 7.68
CA TYR A 221 -3.56 -9.35 8.23
C TYR A 221 -2.62 -9.90 7.16
N GLN A 222 -1.43 -10.27 7.61
CA GLN A 222 -0.39 -10.77 6.73
C GLN A 222 0.57 -11.77 7.41
N PHE A 223 1.17 -12.64 6.60
CA PHE A 223 2.03 -13.72 7.08
C PHE A 223 3.18 -13.98 6.10
N ASP A 224 4.38 -14.21 6.65
CA ASP A 224 5.44 -14.98 5.98
C ASP A 224 4.94 -16.43 5.83
N PHE A 225 4.36 -16.72 4.68
CA PHE A 225 3.60 -17.94 4.43
C PHE A 225 4.52 -19.12 4.15
N ASP A 226 5.57 -18.95 3.34
CA ASP A 226 6.57 -20.01 3.13
C ASP A 226 7.36 -20.30 4.42
N GLY A 227 7.70 -19.27 5.20
CA GLY A 227 8.31 -19.45 6.51
C GLY A 227 7.40 -20.23 7.48
N SER A 228 6.11 -19.91 7.50
CA SER A 228 5.11 -20.61 8.32
C SER A 228 4.94 -22.07 7.92
N LEU A 229 4.86 -22.37 6.63
CA LEU A 229 4.75 -23.75 6.10
C LEU A 229 6.02 -24.55 6.39
N ALA A 230 7.20 -23.96 6.14
CA ALA A 230 8.50 -24.59 6.38
C ALA A 230 8.71 -24.92 7.86
N ALA A 231 8.26 -24.05 8.77
CA ALA A 231 8.37 -24.25 10.22
C ALA A 231 7.64 -25.52 10.71
N VAL A 232 6.59 -25.95 10.01
CA VAL A 232 5.79 -27.14 10.35
C VAL A 232 6.01 -28.30 9.38
N GLY A 233 6.92 -28.15 8.41
CA GLY A 233 7.29 -29.18 7.45
C GLY A 233 6.25 -29.45 6.36
N ILE A 234 5.42 -28.47 6.02
CA ILE A 234 4.52 -28.53 4.87
C ILE A 234 5.29 -28.04 3.63
N ALA A 235 5.25 -28.83 2.55
CA ALA A 235 5.90 -28.47 1.30
C ALA A 235 5.01 -27.51 0.47
N LEU A 236 5.65 -26.70 -0.39
CA LEU A 236 4.96 -25.93 -1.42
C LEU A 236 4.66 -26.88 -2.60
N ASP A 237 3.51 -27.54 -2.56
CA ASP A 237 3.05 -28.50 -3.57
C ASP A 237 1.58 -28.26 -3.96
N GLU A 238 0.94 -29.22 -4.64
CA GLU A 238 -0.42 -29.10 -5.17
C GLU A 238 -1.51 -29.02 -4.08
N ASP A 239 -1.19 -29.40 -2.84
CA ASP A 239 -2.15 -29.63 -1.77
C ASP A 239 -1.79 -28.84 -0.51
N VAL A 240 -1.72 -27.52 -0.63
CA VAL A 240 -1.58 -26.61 0.52
C VAL A 240 -2.95 -26.03 0.88
N PHE A 241 -3.30 -26.11 2.16
CA PHE A 241 -4.58 -25.63 2.69
C PHE A 241 -4.37 -24.52 3.70
N VAL A 242 -5.19 -23.48 3.58
CA VAL A 242 -5.33 -22.40 4.56
C VAL A 242 -6.76 -22.40 5.06
N ARG A 243 -6.96 -22.40 6.37
CA ARG A 243 -8.28 -22.34 7.00
C ARG A 243 -8.37 -21.16 7.94
N TRP A 244 -9.40 -20.36 7.75
CA TRP A 244 -9.84 -19.36 8.71
C TRP A 244 -10.93 -20.00 9.56
N ALA A 245 -10.59 -20.34 10.79
CA ALA A 245 -11.51 -20.92 11.76
C ALA A 245 -12.00 -19.82 12.70
N PHE A 246 -13.31 -19.74 12.90
CA PHE A 246 -13.96 -18.65 13.63
C PHE A 246 -14.69 -19.19 14.85
N ASP A 247 -14.53 -18.52 15.98
CA ASP A 247 -15.39 -18.67 17.15
C ASP A 247 -16.33 -17.46 17.22
N LEU A 248 -17.59 -17.69 16.83
CA LEU A 248 -18.63 -16.68 16.72
C LEU A 248 -19.72 -16.96 17.78
N PRO A 249 -19.55 -16.53 19.04
CA PRO A 249 -20.39 -16.98 20.16
C PRO A 249 -21.82 -16.41 20.15
N GLY A 250 -22.10 -15.36 19.36
CA GLY A 250 -23.40 -14.72 19.29
C GLY A 250 -24.28 -15.26 18.15
N LEU A 251 -25.60 -15.32 18.41
CA LEU A 251 -26.59 -15.78 17.42
C LEU A 251 -26.71 -14.87 16.18
N SER A 252 -26.27 -13.62 16.28
CA SER A 252 -26.23 -12.67 15.17
C SER A 252 -24.81 -12.31 14.75
N THR A 253 -23.80 -12.89 15.39
CA THR A 253 -22.40 -12.60 15.07
C THR A 253 -22.09 -13.02 13.64
N ALA A 254 -21.61 -12.06 12.84
CA ALA A 254 -21.13 -12.28 11.51
C ALA A 254 -19.83 -11.52 11.29
N VAL A 255 -18.94 -12.12 10.51
CA VAL A 255 -17.66 -11.54 10.08
C VAL A 255 -17.64 -11.51 8.56
N TRP A 256 -16.73 -10.72 8.01
CA TRP A 256 -16.43 -10.72 6.60
C TRP A 256 -14.95 -10.99 6.38
N LEU A 257 -14.63 -11.70 5.29
CA LEU A 257 -13.29 -11.94 4.77
C LEU A 257 -13.22 -11.35 3.35
N ASP A 258 -12.14 -10.63 3.05
CA ASP A 258 -11.90 -10.02 1.73
C ASP A 258 -10.41 -10.03 1.35
N ASP A 259 -10.10 -9.74 0.08
CA ASP A 259 -8.76 -9.51 -0.47
C ASP A 259 -7.75 -10.61 -0.13
N VAL A 260 -8.16 -11.89 -0.20
CA VAL A 260 -7.26 -13.01 0.10
C VAL A 260 -6.26 -13.19 -1.04
N ARG A 261 -4.97 -13.04 -0.73
CA ARG A 261 -3.87 -13.11 -1.68
C ARG A 261 -2.75 -14.00 -1.13
N ILE A 262 -2.19 -14.84 -2.00
CA ILE A 262 -1.00 -15.65 -1.70
C ILE A 262 -0.01 -15.49 -2.84
N GLY A 263 1.24 -15.14 -2.56
CA GLY A 263 2.25 -15.05 -3.61
C GLY A 263 3.52 -14.30 -3.26
N PRO A 264 4.45 -14.17 -4.22
CA PRO A 264 5.74 -13.52 -4.03
C PRO A 264 5.59 -11.99 -4.17
N PHE A 265 4.81 -11.41 -3.27
CA PHE A 265 4.64 -9.98 -3.16
C PHE A 265 5.00 -9.51 -1.75
N ASP A 266 5.40 -8.25 -1.67
CA ASP A 266 5.58 -7.61 -0.38
C ASP A 266 4.20 -7.27 0.18
N ALA A 267 3.82 -7.93 1.26
CA ALA A 267 2.64 -7.60 2.04
C ALA A 267 2.99 -6.73 3.25
N ILE A 268 4.27 -6.80 3.68
CA ILE A 268 4.75 -6.26 4.94
C ILE A 268 5.04 -4.80 4.68
N GLY A 269 4.16 -3.94 5.19
CA GLY A 269 4.42 -2.52 5.12
C GLY A 269 5.58 -2.10 6.04
N PRO A 270 5.96 -0.83 5.96
CA PRO A 270 7.26 -0.38 6.41
C PRO A 270 7.37 -0.42 7.92
N ASP A 271 8.59 -0.55 8.43
CA ASP A 271 8.94 -0.28 9.83
C ASP A 271 9.95 0.88 9.92
N VAL A 272 10.02 1.48 11.10
CA VAL A 272 11.05 2.45 11.42
C VAL A 272 12.35 1.70 11.71
N HIS A 273 13.32 1.85 10.81
CA HIS A 273 14.67 1.34 11.01
C HIS A 273 15.44 2.15 12.05
N ALA A 274 15.35 3.48 11.98
CA ALA A 274 16.05 4.38 12.89
C ALA A 274 15.38 5.74 13.00
N ILE A 275 15.52 6.37 14.17
CA ILE A 275 15.21 7.79 14.36
C ILE A 275 16.33 8.47 15.13
N GLU A 276 16.73 9.66 14.68
CA GLU A 276 17.69 10.51 15.36
C GLU A 276 17.22 11.97 15.45
N LEU A 277 17.62 12.64 16.54
CA LEU A 277 17.46 14.09 16.69
C LEU A 277 18.75 14.78 16.31
N ILE A 278 18.65 15.71 15.37
CA ILE A 278 19.75 16.50 14.82
C ILE A 278 19.57 17.93 15.34
N ALA A 279 20.40 18.29 16.32
CA ALA A 279 20.44 19.66 16.83
C ALA A 279 21.37 20.52 15.96
N ASP A 280 20.81 21.53 15.29
CA ASP A 280 21.62 22.57 14.66
C ASP A 280 21.97 23.66 15.69
N PRO A 281 23.27 23.86 16.03
CA PRO A 281 23.66 24.88 16.98
C PRO A 281 23.34 26.32 16.54
N ALA A 282 23.20 26.56 15.24
CA ALA A 282 22.99 27.86 14.62
C ALA A 282 21.52 28.15 14.24
N SER A 283 20.64 27.15 14.31
CA SER A 283 19.22 27.29 13.98
C SER A 283 18.35 27.45 15.25
N PRO A 284 17.26 28.25 15.19
CA PRO A 284 16.21 28.18 16.21
C PRO A 284 15.43 26.85 16.16
N HIS A 285 15.53 26.10 15.06
CA HIS A 285 14.87 24.82 14.87
C HIS A 285 15.81 23.66 15.20
N SER A 286 15.23 22.49 15.42
CA SER A 286 15.95 21.21 15.38
C SER A 286 15.34 20.34 14.30
N TYR A 287 16.06 19.30 13.93
CA TYR A 287 15.59 18.34 12.94
C TYR A 287 15.46 16.98 13.58
N ALA A 288 14.49 16.19 13.14
CA ALA A 288 14.44 14.76 13.40
C ALA A 288 14.61 14.03 12.07
N ARG A 289 15.50 13.04 12.01
CA ARG A 289 15.66 12.20 10.83
C ARG A 289 15.05 10.84 11.13
N VAL A 290 14.13 10.41 10.26
CA VAL A 290 13.42 9.13 10.33
C VAL A 290 13.85 8.31 9.12
N GLU A 291 14.30 7.11 9.38
CA GLU A 291 14.70 6.12 8.37
C GLU A 291 13.79 4.91 8.50
N PHE A 292 13.12 4.57 7.41
CA PHE A 292 12.35 3.36 7.24
C PHE A 292 13.25 2.26 6.67
N ASP A 293 12.92 1.01 6.92
CA ASP A 293 13.68 -0.13 6.41
C ASP A 293 13.40 -0.47 4.94
N GLU A 294 12.39 0.18 4.36
CA GLU A 294 12.07 0.11 2.95
C GLU A 294 11.67 1.48 2.36
N ILE A 295 11.32 1.49 1.08
CA ILE A 295 10.95 2.68 0.32
C ILE A 295 9.51 3.05 0.67
N VAL A 296 9.29 4.25 1.23
CA VAL A 296 7.93 4.71 1.56
C VAL A 296 7.37 5.73 0.58
N GLY A 297 6.04 5.87 0.60
CA GLY A 297 5.32 6.94 -0.09
C GLY A 297 5.69 8.32 0.44
N GLU A 298 5.06 9.38 -0.09
CA GLU A 298 5.25 10.72 0.49
C GLU A 298 4.66 10.76 1.91
N ILE A 299 5.43 11.36 2.81
CA ILE A 299 5.04 11.57 4.21
C ILE A 299 4.70 13.05 4.39
N SER A 300 3.61 13.31 5.09
CA SER A 300 3.18 14.65 5.49
C SER A 300 3.48 14.91 6.98
N THR A 301 3.32 16.16 7.41
CA THR A 301 3.46 16.55 8.81
C THR A 301 2.37 15.94 9.72
N ASN A 302 1.30 15.35 9.17
CA ASN A 302 0.27 14.65 9.94
C ASN A 302 0.61 13.19 10.22
N ASP A 303 1.58 12.63 9.50
CA ASP A 303 1.92 11.21 9.60
C ASP A 303 2.89 10.92 10.76
N ILE A 304 3.53 11.97 11.29
CA ILE A 304 4.50 11.86 12.37
C ILE A 304 4.20 12.93 13.42
N ALA A 305 4.32 12.59 14.71
CA ALA A 305 4.25 13.56 15.79
C ALA A 305 5.46 13.41 16.71
N VAL A 306 6.07 14.53 17.08
CA VAL A 306 7.23 14.56 17.99
C VAL A 306 6.76 15.12 19.34
N PHE A 307 7.14 14.44 20.41
CA PHE A 307 6.86 14.84 21.78
C PHE A 307 8.17 15.09 22.52
N GLY A 308 8.24 16.24 23.19
CA GLY A 308 9.37 16.58 24.03
C GLY A 308 9.39 15.80 25.36
N PRO A 309 10.44 15.98 26.17
CA PRO A 309 10.64 15.21 27.40
C PRO A 309 9.55 15.37 28.46
N SER A 310 8.76 16.44 28.40
CA SER A 310 7.63 16.66 29.32
C SER A 310 6.28 16.19 28.76
N GLY A 311 6.28 15.64 27.53
CA GLY A 311 5.10 15.15 26.82
C GLY A 311 4.37 16.21 26.00
N GLU A 312 4.93 17.41 25.88
CA GLU A 312 4.46 18.47 25.00
C GLU A 312 4.65 18.09 23.53
N VAL A 313 3.71 18.47 22.67
CA VAL A 313 3.85 18.31 21.22
C VAL A 313 4.84 19.36 20.70
N ILE A 314 5.76 18.91 19.85
CA ILE A 314 6.67 19.73 19.06
C ILE A 314 6.15 19.69 17.63
N GLU A 315 5.76 20.84 17.09
CA GLU A 315 5.14 20.89 15.76
C GLU A 315 6.21 20.60 14.69
N ILE A 316 5.80 19.86 13.65
CA ILE A 316 6.62 19.62 12.47
C ILE A 316 6.24 20.67 11.44
N VAL A 317 7.20 21.51 11.07
CA VAL A 317 7.04 22.59 10.09
C VAL A 317 7.14 22.06 8.67
N ASP A 318 8.05 21.11 8.45
CA ASP A 318 8.27 20.49 7.14
C ASP A 318 8.73 19.03 7.30
N ALA A 319 8.41 18.21 6.31
CA ALA A 319 8.87 16.84 6.18
C ALA A 319 9.51 16.68 4.81
N THR A 320 10.83 16.85 4.75
CA THR A 320 11.57 16.80 3.49
C THR A 320 12.19 15.42 3.29
N ARG A 321 12.02 14.86 2.10
CA ARG A 321 12.75 13.66 1.67
C ARG A 321 14.23 13.97 1.47
N GLU A 322 15.11 13.19 2.09
CA GLU A 322 16.57 13.39 1.96
C GLU A 322 17.19 12.69 0.73
N ARG A 323 16.65 11.53 0.36
CA ARG A 323 17.23 10.65 -0.68
C ARG A 323 16.18 10.21 -1.69
N ASP A 324 16.63 9.94 -2.91
CA ASP A 324 15.76 9.46 -4.00
C ASP A 324 15.24 8.03 -3.76
N ASP A 325 15.84 7.28 -2.83
CA ASP A 325 15.36 5.96 -2.39
C ASP A 325 14.15 6.02 -1.44
N ARG A 326 13.67 7.23 -1.07
CA ARG A 326 12.46 7.47 -0.25
C ARG A 326 12.38 6.70 1.07
N SER A 327 13.48 6.17 1.60
CA SER A 327 13.50 5.54 2.93
C SER A 327 13.84 6.53 4.04
N VAL A 328 14.30 7.74 3.71
CA VAL A 328 14.81 8.70 4.69
C VAL A 328 14.12 10.07 4.56
N TYR A 329 13.58 10.53 5.69
CA TYR A 329 12.92 11.83 5.84
C TYR A 329 13.57 12.65 6.94
N THR A 330 13.76 13.94 6.67
CA THR A 330 14.14 14.94 7.66
C THR A 330 12.95 15.84 7.96
N LEU A 331 12.62 15.90 9.24
CA LEU A 331 11.51 16.63 9.81
C LEU A 331 12.06 17.91 10.43
N GLU A 332 11.63 19.07 9.98
CA GLU A 332 11.95 20.36 10.62
C GLU A 332 10.99 20.61 11.78
N LEU A 333 11.54 20.85 12.97
CA LEU A 333 10.76 21.10 14.18
C LEU A 333 10.62 22.60 14.44
N ASP A 334 9.45 23.06 14.84
CA ASP A 334 9.12 24.48 15.04
C ASP A 334 9.88 25.15 16.20
N GLN A 335 10.51 24.33 17.03
CA GLN A 335 11.37 24.75 18.11
C GLN A 335 12.59 23.83 18.24
N ARG A 336 13.55 24.32 19.01
CA ARG A 336 14.78 23.58 19.29
C ARG A 336 14.52 22.42 20.26
N ALA A 337 15.08 21.25 19.95
CA ALA A 337 15.07 20.07 20.81
C ALA A 337 16.39 19.99 21.62
N ASP A 338 16.62 20.94 22.52
CA ASP A 338 17.85 21.05 23.33
C ASP A 338 17.70 20.64 24.79
N ASP A 339 16.47 20.29 25.22
CA ASP A 339 16.21 19.76 26.55
C ASP A 339 16.74 18.33 26.70
N ALA A 340 17.29 18.06 27.88
CA ALA A 340 17.71 16.72 28.23
C ALA A 340 16.49 15.86 28.55
N GLY A 341 16.43 14.63 28.04
CA GLY A 341 15.38 13.70 28.40
C GLY A 341 15.03 12.71 27.30
N VAL A 342 13.83 12.16 27.38
CA VAL A 342 13.31 11.18 26.41
C VAL A 342 12.31 11.86 25.51
N TYR A 343 12.69 12.04 24.26
CA TYR A 343 11.76 12.44 23.22
C TYR A 343 11.02 11.20 22.71
N SER A 344 9.75 11.36 22.37
CA SER A 344 8.95 10.29 21.77
C SER A 344 8.54 10.71 20.36
N VAL A 345 8.63 9.80 19.41
CA VAL A 345 8.21 10.03 18.02
C VAL A 345 7.14 9.01 17.68
N LEU A 346 5.92 9.50 17.46
CA LEU A 346 4.80 8.69 17.01
C LEU A 346 4.81 8.66 15.50
N VAL A 347 4.87 7.47 14.90
CA VAL A 347 4.63 7.25 13.48
C VAL A 347 3.22 6.70 13.31
N SER A 348 2.43 7.37 12.46
CA SER A 348 1.03 7.06 12.22
C SER A 348 0.86 5.77 11.43
N SER A 349 -0.27 5.10 11.65
CA SER A 349 -0.71 3.98 10.83
C SER A 349 -1.09 4.37 9.39
N SER A 350 -1.09 5.67 9.06
CA SER A 350 -1.34 6.19 7.70
C SER A 350 -0.12 6.14 6.79
N VAL A 351 1.09 5.95 7.33
CA VAL A 351 2.30 5.77 6.51
C VAL A 351 2.14 4.51 5.66
N ARG A 352 2.54 4.60 4.39
CA ARG A 352 2.44 3.52 3.42
C ARG A 352 3.78 3.35 2.72
N ASP A 353 4.12 2.11 2.36
CA ASP A 353 5.18 1.91 1.37
C ASP A 353 4.75 2.43 -0.02
N VAL A 354 5.60 2.23 -1.02
CA VAL A 354 5.31 2.61 -2.41
C VAL A 354 4.35 1.66 -3.13
N PHE A 355 4.05 0.52 -2.52
CA PHE A 355 3.09 -0.47 -3.01
C PHE A 355 1.72 -0.34 -2.33
N GLY A 356 1.58 0.57 -1.35
CA GLY A 356 0.35 0.82 -0.61
C GLY A 356 0.18 -0.05 0.64
N ASN A 357 1.19 -0.83 1.04
CA ASN A 357 1.16 -1.59 2.28
C ASN A 357 1.23 -0.66 3.48
N GLN A 358 0.46 -0.98 4.52
CA GLN A 358 0.32 -0.10 5.69
C GLN A 358 1.46 -0.29 6.66
N PHE A 359 1.94 0.82 7.27
CA PHE A 359 2.96 0.81 8.31
C PHE A 359 2.74 -0.31 9.34
N ASN A 360 3.78 -1.11 9.54
CA ASN A 360 3.71 -2.34 10.33
C ASN A 360 4.92 -2.45 11.26
N PRO A 361 4.86 -1.77 12.41
CA PRO A 361 5.99 -1.73 13.31
C PRO A 361 6.34 -3.10 13.88
N GLY A 362 7.61 -3.47 13.77
CA GLY A 362 8.15 -4.78 14.14
C GLY A 362 7.74 -5.92 13.21
N HIS A 363 7.20 -5.63 12.02
CA HIS A 363 6.75 -6.62 11.02
C HIS A 363 5.81 -7.67 11.61
N GLY A 364 4.83 -7.21 12.37
CA GLY A 364 3.82 -8.09 12.96
C GLY A 364 2.86 -8.67 11.92
N VAL A 365 1.95 -9.52 12.40
CA VAL A 365 0.88 -10.10 11.58
C VAL A 365 -0.19 -9.06 11.20
N VAL A 366 -0.34 -7.99 11.98
CA VAL A 366 -1.41 -7.00 11.80
C VAL A 366 -0.81 -5.70 11.26
N ASN A 367 -1.16 -5.37 10.02
CA ASN A 367 -0.78 -4.13 9.35
C ASN A 367 -1.58 -2.93 9.88
N GLY A 368 -1.08 -1.71 9.61
CA GLY A 368 -1.82 -0.48 9.89
C GLY A 368 -1.82 -0.08 11.36
N ARG A 369 -0.71 -0.30 12.06
CA ARG A 369 -0.54 0.08 13.46
C ARG A 369 0.39 1.28 13.58
N SER A 370 0.13 2.16 14.52
CA SER A 370 1.10 3.21 14.87
C SER A 370 2.19 2.68 15.81
N SER A 371 3.35 3.33 15.81
CA SER A 371 4.45 3.05 16.75
C SER A 371 4.90 4.31 17.47
N ILE A 372 5.45 4.13 18.68
CA ILE A 372 6.12 5.21 19.40
C ILE A 372 7.56 4.80 19.61
N GLU A 373 8.46 5.51 18.95
CA GLU A 373 9.90 5.39 19.12
C GLU A 373 10.41 6.37 20.17
N ARG A 374 11.50 6.00 20.85
CA ARG A 374 12.07 6.80 21.95
C ARG A 374 13.52 7.16 21.68
N ILE A 375 13.81 8.44 21.79
CA ILE A 375 15.15 9.00 21.60
C ILE A 375 15.61 9.59 22.92
N VAL A 376 16.74 9.12 23.43
CA VAL A 376 17.33 9.64 24.68
C VAL A 376 18.35 10.71 24.36
N VAL A 377 18.03 11.96 24.70
CA VAL A 377 18.95 13.09 24.65
C VAL A 377 19.61 13.22 26.04
N PRO A 378 20.91 12.92 26.17
CA PRO A 378 21.58 13.01 27.45
C PRO A 378 21.64 14.47 27.91
N ALA A 379 21.57 14.67 29.22
CA ALA A 379 21.88 15.96 29.80
C ALA A 379 23.30 16.36 29.38
N ARG A 380 23.40 17.37 28.52
CA ARG A 380 24.67 18.04 28.30
C ARG A 380 25.10 18.56 29.65
N TYR A 381 26.16 17.99 30.22
CA TYR A 381 26.89 18.66 31.29
C TYR A 381 27.30 20.01 30.69
N ARG A 382 26.53 21.07 30.97
CA ARG A 382 26.98 22.44 30.75
C ARG A 382 28.29 22.49 31.50
N ASN A 383 29.42 22.52 30.78
CA ASN A 383 30.71 22.74 31.38
C ASN A 383 30.56 24.01 32.22
N ILE A 384 30.49 23.83 33.55
CA ILE A 384 30.66 24.88 34.53
C ILE A 384 32.14 25.23 34.48
N LEU A 385 32.52 25.91 33.41
CA LEU A 385 33.74 26.72 33.35
C LEU A 385 33.31 28.12 32.96
N ALA A 386 32.41 28.67 33.79
CA ALA A 386 32.42 30.08 34.09
C ALA A 386 33.42 30.28 35.24
N ARG A 387 34.65 30.63 34.88
CA ARG A 387 35.43 31.71 35.51
C ARG A 387 36.72 31.97 34.76
#